data_AF-A0A9P5SX41-F1
#
_entry.id   AF-A0A9P5SX41-F1
#
_cell.length_a   1.000
_cell.length_b   1.000
_cell.length_c   1.000
_cell.angle_alpha   90.00
_cell.angle_beta   90.00
_cell.angle_gamma   90.00
#
_symmetry.space_group_name_H-M   'P 1'
#
loop_
_entity.id
_entity.type
_entity.pdbx_description
1 polymer ?
#
loop_
_entity_poly.entity_id
_entity_poly.type
_entity_poly.pdbx_seq_one_letter_code
_entity_poly.pdbx_strand_id
1 'polypeptide(L)'
;MIEGRQEVLPSAQKRAKSGVSVKLGEEVDQKLLPEIRYPIPRLHLPSLDMFQQHVNGTSSRTPLIITGAIDHWPARERWTDLNTICRTAGPDRLVPIEIGSKYTDVEWTQKLVTMHEFIEQYIIGHSCGETGDDQKPVGYLAQHDLFDQIPRLRRDIDIPDYCM
;
A
#
# COMPACT_ATOMS: atom_id res chain seq x y z
N MET A 1 -64.00 -19.69 17.71
CA MET A 1 -62.66 -20.21 18.02
C MET A 1 -61.93 -20.46 16.72
N ILE A 2 -60.95 -19.58 16.48
CA ILE A 2 -59.61 -19.80 15.89
C ILE A 2 -59.38 -20.75 14.69
N GLU A 3 -58.82 -20.11 13.65
CA GLU A 3 -57.61 -20.48 12.89
C GLU A 3 -57.67 -21.35 11.62
N GLY A 4 -56.87 -20.91 10.65
CA GLY A 4 -56.61 -21.61 9.39
C GLY A 4 -56.25 -20.72 8.19
N ARG A 5 -55.63 -19.53 8.39
CA ARG A 5 -55.02 -18.77 7.28
C ARG A 5 -53.70 -19.44 6.90
N GLN A 6 -53.66 -19.98 5.69
CA GLN A 6 -52.48 -20.62 5.11
C GLN A 6 -51.54 -19.53 4.57
N GLU A 7 -50.43 -19.28 5.26
CA GLU A 7 -49.35 -18.41 4.78
C GLU A 7 -48.51 -19.14 3.73
N VAL A 8 -48.44 -18.55 2.54
CA VAL A 8 -47.54 -18.95 1.45
C VAL A 8 -46.25 -18.16 1.61
N LEU A 9 -45.18 -18.86 1.99
CA LEU A 9 -43.81 -18.33 2.05
C LEU A 9 -43.32 -17.95 0.64
N PRO A 10 -42.78 -16.75 0.39
CA PRO A 10 -42.08 -16.47 -0.85
C PRO A 10 -40.63 -16.98 -0.80
N SER A 11 -40.28 -17.67 -1.88
CA SER A 11 -39.01 -18.27 -2.24
C SER A 11 -37.79 -17.34 -2.08
N ALA A 12 -36.70 -17.89 -1.57
CA ALA A 12 -35.41 -17.23 -1.44
C ALA A 12 -34.87 -16.73 -2.80
N GLN A 13 -34.81 -15.42 -2.98
CA GLN A 13 -34.05 -14.80 -4.07
C GLN A 13 -32.56 -14.89 -3.75
N LYS A 14 -31.83 -15.64 -4.57
CA LYS A 14 -30.36 -15.70 -4.58
C LYS A 14 -29.82 -14.29 -4.80
N ARG A 15 -29.23 -13.70 -3.75
CA ARG A 15 -28.50 -12.43 -3.83
C ARG A 15 -27.21 -12.69 -4.59
N ALA A 16 -27.19 -12.31 -5.87
CA ALA A 16 -25.99 -12.33 -6.69
C ALA A 16 -24.92 -11.45 -6.03
N LYS A 17 -23.73 -12.04 -5.79
CA LYS A 17 -22.57 -11.30 -5.33
C LYS A 17 -22.12 -10.40 -6.47
N SER A 18 -22.50 -9.13 -6.40
CA SER A 18 -21.94 -8.08 -7.26
C SER A 18 -20.45 -7.98 -6.95
N GLY A 19 -19.63 -8.36 -7.92
CA GLY A 19 -18.18 -8.16 -7.85
C GLY A 19 -17.90 -6.67 -7.87
N VAL A 20 -17.43 -6.14 -6.74
CA VAL A 20 -16.95 -4.76 -6.67
C VAL A 20 -15.57 -4.75 -7.33
N SER A 21 -15.53 -4.29 -8.57
CA SER A 21 -14.29 -3.96 -9.26
C SER A 21 -13.80 -2.64 -8.69
N VAL A 22 -12.71 -2.67 -7.91
CA VAL A 22 -12.05 -1.47 -7.39
C VAL A 22 -11.50 -0.70 -8.58
N LYS A 23 -12.09 0.45 -8.89
CA LYS A 23 -11.56 1.36 -9.91
C LYS A 23 -10.38 2.11 -9.31
N LEU A 24 -9.21 1.89 -9.88
CA LEU A 24 -8.00 2.67 -9.59
C LEU A 24 -8.13 4.05 -10.26
N GLY A 25 -8.12 5.11 -9.44
CA GLY A 25 -8.06 6.50 -9.89
C GLY A 25 -9.42 7.17 -10.02
N GLU A 26 -9.76 8.02 -9.06
CA GLU A 26 -10.63 9.17 -9.35
C GLU A 26 -9.94 10.01 -10.44
N GLU A 27 -10.68 10.46 -11.45
CA GLU A 27 -10.16 11.39 -12.45
C GLU A 27 -9.74 12.69 -11.75
N VAL A 28 -8.44 12.83 -11.50
CA VAL A 28 -7.89 14.05 -10.91
C VAL A 28 -8.05 15.18 -11.94
N ASP A 29 -8.78 16.23 -11.59
CA ASP A 29 -8.89 17.43 -12.42
C ASP A 29 -7.48 17.98 -12.68
N GLN A 30 -7.00 17.81 -13.91
CA GLN A 30 -5.64 18.18 -14.32
C GLN A 30 -5.35 19.67 -14.08
N LYS A 31 -6.39 20.50 -13.95
CA LYS A 31 -6.28 21.94 -13.70
C LYS A 31 -5.88 22.30 -12.27
N LEU A 32 -6.00 21.37 -11.32
CA LEU A 32 -5.64 21.56 -9.91
C LEU A 32 -4.28 20.96 -9.53
N LEU A 33 -3.58 20.33 -10.48
CA LEU A 33 -2.27 19.75 -10.22
C LEU A 33 -1.21 20.85 -10.05
N PRO A 34 -0.34 20.77 -9.05
CA PRO A 34 0.75 21.71 -8.90
C PRO A 34 1.70 21.64 -10.11
N GLU A 35 2.14 22.80 -10.60
CA GLU A 35 3.14 22.88 -11.66
C GLU A 35 4.50 22.40 -11.15
N ILE A 36 5.01 21.30 -11.71
CA ILE A 36 6.33 20.75 -11.35
C ILE A 36 7.42 21.52 -12.11
N ARG A 37 8.02 22.52 -11.45
CA ARG A 37 9.06 23.37 -12.05
C ARG A 37 10.43 22.70 -12.18
N TYR A 38 10.72 21.72 -11.32
CA TYR A 38 12.01 21.03 -11.26
C TYR A 38 11.78 19.52 -11.23
N PRO A 39 11.45 18.89 -12.37
CA PRO A 39 11.24 17.45 -12.42
C PRO A 39 12.54 16.70 -12.13
N ILE A 40 12.45 15.62 -11.37
CA ILE A 40 13.59 14.74 -11.12
C ILE A 40 13.94 14.01 -12.43
N PRO A 41 15.19 14.08 -12.92
CA PRO A 41 15.61 13.36 -14.11
C PRO A 41 15.36 11.85 -14.00
N ARG A 42 15.03 11.22 -15.12
CA ARG A 42 14.78 9.78 -15.21
C ARG A 42 15.77 9.15 -16.18
N LEU A 43 16.50 8.14 -15.74
CA LEU A 43 17.44 7.39 -16.59
C LEU A 43 17.07 5.90 -16.56
N HIS A 44 17.10 5.27 -17.72
CA HIS A 44 16.84 3.83 -17.83
C HIS A 44 18.17 3.09 -17.80
N LEU A 45 18.35 2.24 -16.78
CA LEU A 45 19.54 1.40 -16.59
C LEU A 45 20.87 2.14 -16.90
N PRO A 46 21.17 3.26 -16.21
CA PRO A 46 22.45 3.93 -16.38
C PRO A 46 23.62 2.99 -16.08
N SER A 47 24.75 3.14 -16.79
CA SER A 47 25.97 2.40 -16.44
C SER A 47 26.41 2.75 -15.01
N LEU A 48 27.01 1.78 -14.30
CA LEU A 48 27.57 2.01 -12.96
C LEU A 48 28.56 3.17 -12.93
N ASP A 49 29.43 3.30 -13.95
CA ASP A 49 30.39 4.40 -14.06
C ASP A 49 29.71 5.77 -14.09
N MET A 50 28.66 5.92 -14.91
CA MET A 50 27.89 7.16 -14.97
C MET A 50 27.17 7.45 -13.64
N PHE A 51 26.56 6.44 -13.02
CA PHE A 51 25.93 6.62 -11.72
C PHE A 51 26.95 7.03 -10.64
N GLN A 52 28.11 6.39 -10.62
CA GLN A 52 29.19 6.69 -9.69
C GLN A 52 29.73 8.11 -9.91
N GLN A 53 29.92 8.54 -11.16
CA GLN A 53 30.29 9.92 -11.48
C GLN A 53 29.22 10.92 -11.03
N HIS A 54 27.94 10.60 -11.21
CA HIS A 54 26.82 11.44 -10.77
C HIS A 54 26.78 11.59 -9.24
N VAL A 55 26.94 10.50 -8.49
CA VAL A 55 26.90 10.50 -7.02
C VAL A 55 28.14 11.15 -6.40
N ASN A 56 29.32 10.87 -6.94
CA ASN A 56 30.59 11.37 -6.42
C ASN A 56 30.94 12.77 -6.95
N GLY A 57 30.33 13.20 -8.05
CA GLY A 57 30.55 14.49 -8.66
C GLY A 57 30.23 15.64 -7.71
N THR A 58 31.16 16.60 -7.62
CA THR A 58 31.06 17.74 -6.69
C THR A 58 30.02 18.77 -7.10
N SER A 59 29.64 18.80 -8.38
CA SER A 59 28.88 19.91 -8.96
C SER A 59 27.35 19.74 -8.96
N SER A 60 26.81 18.53 -8.73
CA SER A 60 25.36 18.33 -8.64
C SER A 60 24.98 16.96 -8.05
N ARG A 61 24.99 16.83 -6.72
CA ARG A 61 24.31 15.71 -6.04
C ARG A 61 22.80 15.91 -6.09
N THR A 62 22.23 15.78 -7.28
CA THR A 62 20.80 15.96 -7.52
C THR A 62 20.07 14.62 -7.48
N PRO A 63 18.78 14.59 -7.10
CA PRO A 63 17.97 13.40 -7.19
C PRO A 63 17.95 12.84 -8.62
N LEU A 64 17.88 11.52 -8.74
CA LEU A 64 17.80 10.80 -10.00
C LEU A 64 16.85 9.62 -9.84
N ILE A 65 15.90 9.46 -10.76
CA ILE A 65 15.06 8.26 -10.82
C ILE A 65 15.70 7.27 -11.79
N ILE A 66 16.06 6.10 -11.27
CA ILE A 66 16.53 4.99 -12.09
C ILE A 66 15.34 4.09 -12.42
N THR A 67 15.15 3.80 -13.70
CA THR A 67 14.11 2.88 -14.20
C THR A 67 14.76 1.60 -14.72
N GLY A 68 14.02 0.49 -14.69
CA GLY A 68 14.51 -0.82 -15.15
C GLY A 68 15.33 -1.61 -14.12
N ALA A 69 15.92 -0.94 -13.13
CA ALA A 69 16.88 -1.56 -12.20
C ALA A 69 16.30 -2.69 -11.35
N ILE A 70 15.00 -2.62 -11.01
CA ILE A 70 14.31 -3.58 -10.15
C ILE A 70 13.28 -4.41 -10.91
N ASP A 71 13.33 -4.40 -12.25
CA ASP A 71 12.28 -5.02 -13.06
C ASP A 71 12.20 -6.53 -12.88
N HIS A 72 13.30 -7.15 -12.48
CA HIS A 72 13.42 -8.59 -12.20
C HIS A 72 12.92 -9.00 -10.82
N TRP A 73 12.59 -8.06 -9.92
CA TRP A 73 12.15 -8.39 -8.55
C TRP A 73 10.82 -9.16 -8.57
N PRO A 74 10.75 -10.36 -7.96
CA PRO A 74 9.48 -11.09 -7.80
C PRO A 74 8.39 -10.29 -7.10
N ALA A 75 8.76 -9.34 -6.23
CA ALA A 75 7.84 -8.45 -5.53
C ALA A 75 6.89 -7.69 -6.47
N ARG A 76 7.35 -7.34 -7.69
CA ARG A 76 6.53 -6.61 -8.66
C ARG A 76 5.26 -7.35 -9.08
N GLU A 77 5.30 -8.69 -9.05
CA GLU A 77 4.17 -9.55 -9.38
C GLU A 77 3.49 -10.07 -8.11
N ARG A 78 4.28 -10.48 -7.11
CA ARG A 78 3.74 -11.14 -5.91
C ARG A 78 3.03 -10.19 -4.96
N TRP A 79 3.44 -8.92 -4.92
CA TRP A 79 2.93 -7.93 -3.96
C TRP A 79 1.77 -7.10 -4.53
N THR A 80 1.20 -7.48 -5.68
CA THR A 80 -0.02 -6.85 -6.21
C THR A 80 -1.28 -7.30 -5.47
N ASP A 81 -1.23 -8.42 -4.75
CA ASP A 81 -2.33 -8.95 -3.94
C ASP A 81 -1.99 -8.87 -2.45
N LEU A 82 -2.75 -8.05 -1.71
CA LEU A 82 -2.60 -7.87 -0.27
C LEU A 82 -2.77 -9.19 0.51
N ASN A 83 -3.58 -10.13 0.03
CA ASN A 83 -3.72 -11.43 0.69
C ASN A 83 -2.43 -12.24 0.59
N THR A 84 -1.71 -12.14 -0.53
CA THR A 84 -0.43 -12.82 -0.73
C THR A 84 0.64 -12.24 0.19
N ILE A 85 0.68 -10.91 0.34
CA ILE A 85 1.55 -10.25 1.33
C ILE A 85 1.20 -10.71 2.74
N CYS A 86 -0.08 -10.65 3.13
CA CYS A 86 -0.56 -11.04 4.46
C CYS A 86 -0.19 -12.49 4.81
N ARG A 87 -0.43 -13.44 3.89
CA ARG A 87 -0.05 -14.84 4.05
C ARG A 87 1.46 -15.03 4.19
N THR A 88 2.25 -14.31 3.39
CA THR A 88 3.71 -14.43 3.39
C THR A 88 4.32 -13.83 4.65
N ALA A 89 3.78 -12.71 5.11
CA ALA A 89 4.15 -12.03 6.34
C ALA A 89 3.79 -12.81 7.61
N GLY A 90 2.71 -13.58 7.54
CA GLY A 90 2.07 -14.20 8.70
C GLY A 90 0.93 -13.31 9.20
N PRO A 91 -0.34 -13.74 9.07
CA PRO A 91 -1.49 -12.92 9.45
C PRO A 91 -1.45 -12.44 10.91
N ASP A 92 -1.02 -13.29 11.83
CA ASP A 92 -0.95 -13.00 13.27
C ASP A 92 0.35 -12.29 13.68
N ARG A 93 1.25 -11.99 12.74
CA ARG A 93 2.50 -11.31 13.05
C ARG A 93 2.22 -9.87 13.46
N LEU A 94 2.73 -9.50 14.62
CA LEU A 94 2.64 -8.14 15.12
C LEU A 94 3.60 -7.20 14.37
N VAL A 95 3.05 -6.08 13.89
CA VAL A 95 3.76 -4.99 13.22
C VAL A 95 3.42 -3.65 13.88
N PRO A 96 4.42 -2.77 14.06
CA PRO A 96 4.16 -1.42 14.56
C PRO A 96 3.55 -0.57 13.45
N ILE A 97 2.47 0.14 13.77
CA ILE A 97 1.86 1.12 12.86
C ILE A 97 1.84 2.49 13.53
N GLU A 98 2.09 3.52 12.75
CA GLU A 98 1.84 4.91 13.11
C GLU A 98 0.38 5.25 12.83
N ILE A 99 -0.27 5.96 13.74
CA ILE A 99 -1.66 6.38 13.63
C ILE A 99 -1.68 7.91 13.74
N GLY A 100 -2.27 8.59 12.75
CA GLY A 100 -2.39 10.05 12.69
C GLY A 100 -2.00 10.62 11.32
N SER A 101 -2.40 11.87 11.05
CA SER A 101 -2.14 12.53 9.76
C SER A 101 -0.68 12.90 9.54
N LYS A 102 0.03 13.32 10.60
CA LYS A 102 1.44 13.71 10.56
C LYS A 102 2.13 13.32 11.85
N TYR A 103 3.41 12.96 11.76
CA TYR A 103 4.26 12.66 12.94
C TYR A 103 4.46 13.85 13.89
N THR A 104 4.12 15.07 13.45
CA THR A 104 4.18 16.29 14.24
C THR A 104 2.89 16.61 14.98
N ASP A 105 1.80 15.87 14.70
CA ASP A 105 0.50 16.13 15.30
C ASP A 105 0.45 15.53 16.71
N VAL A 106 -0.24 16.20 17.64
CA VAL A 106 -0.33 15.77 19.05
C VAL A 106 -1.06 14.43 19.21
N GLU A 107 -1.91 14.10 18.24
CA GLU A 107 -2.66 12.84 18.18
C GLU A 107 -1.87 11.70 17.54
N TRP A 108 -0.64 11.96 17.06
CA TRP A 108 0.23 10.92 16.52
C TRP A 108 0.58 9.92 17.62
N THR A 109 0.40 8.64 17.30
CA THR A 109 0.72 7.55 18.21
C THR A 109 1.21 6.33 17.44
N GLN A 110 1.81 5.39 18.16
CA GLN A 110 2.25 4.12 17.62
C GLN A 110 1.49 2.97 18.29
N LYS A 111 0.97 2.05 17.49
CA LYS A 111 0.25 0.86 17.96
C LYS A 111 0.87 -0.40 17.39
N LEU A 112 0.87 -1.46 18.18
CA LEU A 112 1.22 -2.79 17.70
C LEU A 112 -0.07 -3.54 17.33
N VAL A 113 -0.20 -3.94 16.06
CA VAL A 113 -1.36 -4.67 15.54
C VAL A 113 -0.88 -5.88 14.75
N THR A 114 -1.76 -6.84 14.50
CA THR A 114 -1.43 -7.94 13.59
C THR A 114 -1.40 -7.45 12.14
N MET A 115 -0.62 -8.12 11.27
CA MET A 115 -0.56 -7.81 9.83
C MET A 115 -1.95 -7.89 9.19
N HIS A 116 -2.76 -8.88 9.60
CA HIS A 116 -4.14 -9.02 9.17
C HIS A 116 -4.98 -7.79 9.56
N GLU A 117 -4.96 -7.39 10.83
CA GLU A 117 -5.69 -6.20 11.29
C GLU A 117 -5.24 -4.93 10.56
N PHE A 118 -3.93 -4.77 10.31
CA PHE A 118 -3.41 -3.63 9.57
C PHE A 118 -4.04 -3.53 8.17
N ILE A 119 -3.99 -4.62 7.41
CA ILE A 119 -4.50 -4.66 6.02
C ILE A 119 -6.03 -4.45 6.00
N GLU A 120 -6.77 -5.17 6.84
CA GLU A 120 -8.23 -5.10 6.84
C GLU A 120 -8.76 -3.76 7.35
N GLN A 121 -8.18 -3.18 8.40
CA GLN A 121 -8.73 -1.97 9.03
C GLN A 121 -8.19 -0.67 8.41
N TYR A 122 -6.92 -0.64 8.01
CA TYR A 122 -6.23 0.59 7.60
C TYR A 122 -5.98 0.70 6.09
N ILE A 123 -6.04 -0.41 5.34
CA ILE A 123 -5.89 -0.39 3.88
C ILE A 123 -7.25 -0.62 3.19
N ILE A 124 -7.91 -1.75 3.48
CA ILE A 124 -9.20 -2.11 2.86
C ILE A 124 -10.35 -1.35 3.53
N GLY A 125 -10.43 -1.40 4.86
CA GLY A 125 -11.53 -0.79 5.64
C GLY A 125 -11.58 0.73 5.61
N HIS A 126 -10.52 1.39 5.16
CA HIS A 126 -10.46 2.83 4.94
C HIS A 126 -11.07 3.27 3.59
N SER A 127 -11.21 2.35 2.63
CA SER A 127 -11.73 2.65 1.28
C SER A 127 -13.23 2.39 1.12
N CYS A 128 -13.88 1.74 2.10
CA CYS A 128 -15.33 1.67 2.22
C CYS A 128 -15.83 2.76 3.18
N GLY A 129 -16.14 3.94 2.62
CA GLY A 129 -16.71 5.05 3.39
C GLY A 129 -18.02 4.65 4.06
N GLU A 130 -17.98 4.36 5.35
CA GLU A 130 -19.18 4.41 6.17
C GLU A 130 -19.58 5.88 6.29
N THR A 131 -20.76 6.18 5.77
CA THR A 131 -21.42 7.48 5.81
C THR A 131 -21.73 7.84 7.27
N GLY A 132 -20.75 8.41 7.96
CA GLY A 132 -20.84 8.85 9.34
C GLY A 132 -19.60 9.67 9.66
N ASP A 133 -19.78 10.74 10.40
CA ASP A 133 -18.83 11.85 10.67
C ASP A 133 -17.52 11.45 11.41
N ASP A 134 -17.24 10.15 11.57
CA ASP A 134 -16.06 9.60 12.23
C ASP A 134 -15.10 8.99 11.20
N GLN A 135 -14.31 9.84 10.54
CA GLN A 135 -13.18 9.36 9.74
C GLN A 135 -12.21 8.60 10.66
N LYS A 136 -12.05 7.30 10.40
CA LYS A 136 -11.03 6.50 11.10
C LYS A 136 -9.65 7.13 10.87
N PRO A 137 -8.78 7.13 11.88
CA PRO A 137 -7.47 7.74 11.74
C PRO A 137 -6.60 6.94 10.77
N VAL A 138 -5.84 7.67 9.93
CA VAL A 138 -4.92 7.08 8.94
C VAL A 138 -3.86 6.25 9.66
N GLY A 139 -3.63 5.03 9.18
CA GLY A 139 -2.59 4.13 9.68
C GLY A 139 -1.48 3.94 8.66
N TYR A 140 -0.22 4.00 9.11
CA TYR A 140 0.95 3.87 8.27
C TYR A 140 1.98 2.90 8.88
N LEU A 141 2.33 1.85 8.13
CA LEU A 141 3.43 0.95 8.48
C LEU A 141 4.73 1.56 7.96
N ALA A 142 5.42 2.29 8.83
CA ALA A 142 6.63 3.05 8.50
C ALA A 142 7.81 2.64 9.35
N GLN A 143 9.01 3.03 8.92
CA GLN A 143 10.23 3.04 9.74
C GLN A 143 10.49 1.71 10.48
N HIS A 144 10.14 0.60 9.84
CA HIS A 144 10.27 -0.74 10.42
C HIS A 144 11.03 -1.65 9.46
N ASP A 145 12.03 -2.36 9.99
CA ASP A 145 12.86 -3.31 9.24
C ASP A 145 12.09 -4.61 8.98
N LEU A 146 11.04 -4.50 8.16
CA LEU A 146 10.08 -5.57 7.90
C LEU A 146 10.76 -6.82 7.31
N PHE A 147 11.81 -6.64 6.51
CA PHE A 147 12.51 -7.75 5.86
C PHE A 147 13.39 -8.56 6.82
N ASP A 148 13.87 -7.94 7.89
CA ASP A 148 14.62 -8.65 8.94
C ASP A 148 13.67 -9.42 9.85
N GLN A 149 12.52 -8.84 10.16
CA GLN A 149 11.45 -9.51 10.90
C GLN A 149 10.79 -10.64 10.08
N ILE A 150 10.73 -10.49 8.75
CA ILE A 150 10.04 -11.39 7.81
C ILE A 150 10.99 -11.78 6.65
N PRO A 151 11.92 -12.71 6.88
CA PRO A 151 12.89 -13.14 5.86
C PRO A 151 12.25 -13.74 4.60
N ARG A 152 10.97 -14.14 4.65
CA ARG A 152 10.24 -14.63 3.48
C ARG A 152 9.98 -13.54 2.45
N LEU A 153 9.61 -12.33 2.89
CA LEU A 153 9.42 -11.17 2.01
C LEU A 153 10.75 -10.69 1.43
N ARG A 154 11.85 -10.83 2.20
CA ARG A 154 13.19 -10.49 1.72
C ARG A 154 13.58 -11.26 0.44
N ARG A 155 13.05 -12.46 0.22
CA ARG A 155 13.36 -13.28 -0.98
C ARG A 155 12.71 -12.76 -2.26
N ASP A 156 11.81 -11.79 -2.17
CA ASP A 156 11.12 -11.21 -3.31
C ASP A 156 11.81 -9.93 -3.84
N ILE A 157 12.89 -9.48 -3.18
CA ILE A 157 13.67 -8.30 -3.54
C ILE A 157 15.16 -8.61 -3.46
N ASP A 158 15.96 -7.82 -4.17
CA ASP A 158 17.42 -7.88 -4.13
C ASP A 158 18.01 -6.50 -3.84
N ILE A 159 19.29 -6.42 -3.48
CA ILE A 159 19.98 -5.13 -3.36
C ILE A 159 20.31 -4.65 -4.79
N PRO A 160 19.92 -3.43 -5.21
CA PRO A 160 20.28 -2.91 -6.52
C PRO A 160 21.80 -2.81 -6.72
N ASP A 161 22.29 -3.11 -7.93
CA ASP A 161 23.73 -3.07 -8.25
C ASP A 161 24.39 -1.70 -8.00
N TYR A 162 23.60 -0.63 -8.05
CA TYR A 162 24.04 0.75 -7.78
C TYR A 162 24.41 1.02 -6.32
N CYS A 163 24.11 0.09 -5.41
CA CYS A 163 24.49 0.19 -3.99
C CYS A 163 25.89 -0.38 -3.70
N MET A 164 26.55 -1.01 -4.68
CA MET A 164 27.90 -1.55 -4.55
C MET A 164 28.98 -0.48 -4.58
#